data_AF-A0A2B2G0A0-F1
#
_entry.id   AF-A0A2B2G0A0-F1
#
_cell.length_a   1.000
_cell.length_b   1.000
_cell.length_c   1.000
_cell.angle_alpha   90.00
_cell.angle_beta   90.00
_cell.angle_gamma   90.00
#
_symmetry.space_group_name_H-M   'P 1'
#
loop_
_entity.id
_entity.type
_entity.pdbx_description
1 polymer ?
#
loop_
_entity_poly.entity_id
_entity_poly.type
_entity_poly.pdbx_seq_one_letter_code
_entity_poly.pdbx_strand_id
1 'polypeptide(L)'
;MDKKKKVIILNSILLGTIILNLLIFTSRMRFFPWFIEDAVGYLGVFFTTPTLVGIYFILRHFHKQQLVTNTNKLIPLFVSVTSLIIVLMPTTDFLNIVALVINLITAFLTAKFLFNQK
;
A
#
# COMPACT_ATOMS: atom_id res chain seq x y z
N MET A 1 25.62 2.72 5.64
CA MET A 1 24.55 1.69 5.79
C MET A 1 24.50 0.85 4.52
N ASP A 2 24.60 -0.47 4.66
CA ASP A 2 24.56 -1.43 3.54
C ASP A 2 23.31 -1.19 2.66
N LYS A 3 23.48 -1.26 1.32
CA LYS A 3 22.38 -1.10 0.37
C LYS A 3 21.28 -2.15 0.61
N LYS A 4 21.63 -3.37 1.04
CA LYS A 4 20.65 -4.39 1.42
C LYS A 4 19.81 -3.98 2.64
N LYS A 5 20.44 -3.40 3.68
CA LYS A 5 19.71 -2.87 4.85
C LYS A 5 18.72 -1.77 4.47
N LYS A 6 19.07 -0.89 3.51
CA LYS A 6 18.16 0.14 3.01
C LYS A 6 16.93 -0.45 2.31
N VAL A 7 17.11 -1.51 1.52
CA VAL A 7 16.00 -2.20 0.82
C VAL A 7 15.06 -2.86 1.83
N ILE A 8 15.59 -3.50 2.87
CA ILE A 8 14.78 -4.11 3.94
C ILE A 8 13.93 -3.05 4.64
N ILE A 9 14.54 -1.93 5.08
CA ILE A 9 13.82 -0.83 5.74
C ILE A 9 12.72 -0.29 4.82
N LEU A 10 13.01 -0.11 3.53
CA LEU A 10 12.04 0.39 2.57
C LEU A 10 10.86 -0.58 2.37
N ASN A 11 11.13 -1.88 2.31
CA ASN A 11 10.09 -2.91 2.23
C ASN A 11 9.25 -2.99 3.50
N SER A 12 9.84 -2.76 4.69
CA SER A 12 9.09 -2.64 5.94
C SER A 12 8.18 -1.42 5.95
N ILE A 13 8.67 -0.27 5.47
CA ILE A 13 7.86 0.96 5.32
C ILE A 13 6.72 0.72 4.31
N LEU A 14 7.00 0.06 3.19
CA LEU A 14 5.98 -0.32 2.20
C LEU A 14 4.89 -1.18 2.83
N LEU A 15 5.27 -2.23 3.55
CA LEU A 15 4.32 -3.12 4.23
C LEU A 15 3.47 -2.34 5.25
N GLY A 16 4.11 -1.50 6.07
CA GLY A 16 3.39 -0.65 7.03
C GLY A 16 2.42 0.31 6.36
N THR A 17 2.80 0.88 5.20
CA THR A 17 1.94 1.79 4.43
C THR A 17 0.73 1.04 3.85
N ILE A 18 0.90 -0.19 3.36
CA ILE A 18 -0.20 -1.02 2.86
C ILE A 18 -1.15 -1.43 4.00
N ILE A 19 -0.61 -1.76 5.18
CA ILE A 19 -1.42 -2.07 6.37
C ILE A 19 -2.20 -0.83 6.82
N LEU A 20 -1.58 0.35 6.84
CA LEU A 20 -2.28 1.60 7.14
C LEU A 20 -3.41 1.86 6.13
N ASN A 21 -3.14 1.61 4.84
CA ASN A 21 -4.13 1.74 3.78
C ASN A 21 -5.32 0.76 3.98
N LEU A 22 -5.05 -0.48 4.40
CA LEU A 22 -6.10 -1.44 4.79
C LEU A 22 -6.96 -0.91 5.93
N LEU A 23 -6.35 -0.41 7.00
CA LEU A 23 -7.07 0.13 8.15
C LEU A 23 -7.99 1.28 7.73
N ILE A 24 -7.51 2.19 6.89
CA ILE A 24 -8.29 3.30 6.32
C ILE A 24 -9.49 2.78 5.51
N PHE A 25 -9.32 1.75 4.69
CA PHE A 25 -10.46 1.17 3.96
C PHE A 25 -11.47 0.48 4.88
N THR A 26 -11.00 -0.22 5.93
CA THR A 26 -11.91 -0.84 6.90
C THR A 26 -12.67 0.17 7.75
N SER A 27 -12.05 1.31 8.09
CA SER A 27 -12.71 2.37 8.88
C SER A 27 -13.82 3.08 8.11
N ARG A 28 -13.91 2.90 6.79
CA ARG A 28 -14.99 3.45 5.95
C ARG A 28 -16.22 2.55 5.89
N MET A 29 -16.15 1.33 6.44
CA MET A 29 -17.30 0.42 6.46
C MET A 29 -18.02 0.51 7.80
N ARG A 30 -19.32 0.74 7.77
CA ARG A 30 -20.19 0.83 8.97
C ARG A 30 -20.23 -0.46 9.80
N PHE A 31 -19.77 -1.57 9.24
CA PHE A 31 -19.73 -2.87 9.90
C PHE A 31 -18.67 -2.96 11.02
N PHE A 32 -17.56 -2.22 10.90
CA PHE A 32 -16.47 -2.32 11.86
C PHE A 32 -16.63 -1.34 13.03
N PRO A 33 -16.23 -1.71 14.26
CA PRO A 33 -16.39 -0.87 15.44
C PRO A 33 -15.49 0.38 15.44
N TRP A 34 -14.52 0.45 14.54
CA TRP A 34 -13.66 1.62 14.28
C TRP A 34 -14.11 2.42 13.06
N PHE A 35 -15.41 2.39 12.75
CA PHE A 35 -15.97 3.21 11.67
C PHE A 35 -15.75 4.70 11.97
N ILE A 36 -15.19 5.42 11.00
CA ILE A 36 -15.04 6.87 11.03
C ILE A 36 -15.76 7.41 9.79
N GLU A 37 -16.55 8.45 9.98
CA GLU A 37 -17.29 9.09 8.90
C GLU A 37 -16.34 9.54 7.77
N ASP A 38 -16.83 9.40 6.53
CA ASP A 38 -16.05 9.29 5.29
C ASP A 38 -14.89 10.29 5.12
N ALA A 39 -14.99 11.50 5.69
CA ALA A 39 -13.98 12.56 5.58
C ALA A 39 -12.58 12.14 6.06
N VAL A 40 -12.47 11.39 7.18
CA VAL A 40 -11.17 10.95 7.71
C VAL A 40 -10.60 9.82 6.87
N GLY A 41 -11.46 8.95 6.32
CA GLY A 41 -11.06 7.90 5.40
C GLY A 41 -10.45 8.44 4.11
N TYR A 42 -11.05 9.50 3.55
CA TYR A 42 -10.52 10.17 2.35
C TYR A 42 -9.18 10.87 2.61
N LEU A 43 -9.03 11.54 3.76
CA LEU A 43 -7.76 12.14 4.17
C LEU A 43 -6.67 11.08 4.33
N GLY A 44 -7.01 9.92 4.90
CA GLY A 44 -6.09 8.79 5.01
C GLY A 44 -5.52 8.37 3.65
N VAL A 45 -6.39 8.17 2.64
CA VAL A 45 -5.95 7.80 1.28
C VAL A 45 -5.13 8.93 0.62
N PHE A 46 -5.48 10.19 0.90
CA PHE A 46 -4.71 11.34 0.41
C PHE A 46 -3.28 11.36 0.96
N PHE A 47 -3.01 10.85 2.16
CA PHE A 47 -1.65 10.73 2.71
C PHE A 47 -0.94 9.44 2.29
N THR A 48 -1.65 8.30 2.23
CA THR A 48 -1.02 7.02 1.83
C THR A 48 -0.61 7.00 0.37
N THR A 49 -1.38 7.65 -0.50
CA THR A 49 -1.15 7.63 -1.95
C THR A 49 0.17 8.28 -2.36
N PRO A 50 0.49 9.54 -2.00
CA PRO A 50 1.79 10.14 -2.30
C PRO A 50 2.95 9.36 -1.69
N THR A 51 2.74 8.80 -0.49
CA THR A 51 3.74 7.97 0.19
C THR A 51 4.08 6.73 -0.63
N LEU A 52 3.07 6.00 -1.11
CA LEU A 52 3.25 4.83 -1.98
C LEU A 52 3.94 5.20 -3.30
N VAL A 53 3.56 6.33 -3.92
CA VAL A 53 4.23 6.84 -5.13
C VAL A 53 5.70 7.18 -4.85
N GLY A 54 6.01 7.80 -3.72
CA GLY A 54 7.38 8.06 -3.28
C GLY A 54 8.19 6.76 -3.14
N ILE A 55 7.62 5.75 -2.48
CA ILE A 55 8.25 4.43 -2.33
C ILE A 55 8.50 3.78 -3.70
N TYR A 56 7.58 3.92 -4.67
CA TYR A 56 7.78 3.45 -6.04
C TYR A 56 9.02 4.07 -6.70
N PHE A 57 9.21 5.39 -6.59
CA PHE A 57 10.40 6.04 -7.17
C PHE A 57 11.69 5.55 -6.55
N ILE A 58 11.70 5.34 -5.23
CA ILE A 58 12.87 4.82 -4.52
C ILE A 58 13.15 3.37 -4.93
N LEU A 59 12.13 2.50 -4.97
CA LEU A 59 12.27 1.12 -5.45
C LEU A 59 12.69 1.04 -6.92
N ARG A 60 12.24 1.98 -7.76
CA ARG A 60 12.69 2.09 -9.16
C ARG A 60 14.19 2.37 -9.22
N HIS A 61 14.73 3.19 -8.33
CA HIS A 61 16.16 3.42 -8.23
C HIS A 61 16.92 2.16 -7.80
N PHE A 62 16.43 1.42 -6.79
CA PHE A 62 17.05 0.16 -6.36
C PHE A 62 16.93 -0.97 -7.40
N HIS A 63 15.86 -0.99 -8.20
CA HIS A 63 15.70 -1.93 -9.30
C HIS A 63 16.77 -1.74 -10.38
N LYS A 64 17.12 -0.47 -10.71
CA LYS A 64 18.23 -0.19 -11.62
C LYS A 64 19.58 -0.73 -11.11
N GLN A 65 19.70 -0.95 -9.80
CA GLN A 65 20.87 -1.56 -9.15
C GLN A 65 20.73 -3.07 -8.96
N GLN A 66 19.72 -3.72 -9.55
CA GLN A 66 19.41 -5.16 -9.43
C GLN A 66 19.17 -5.66 -7.98
N LEU A 67 18.85 -4.76 -7.05
CA LEU A 67 18.64 -5.09 -5.64
C LEU A 67 17.19 -5.48 -5.30
N VAL A 68 16.26 -5.24 -6.21
CA VAL A 68 14.83 -5.55 -6.06
C VAL A 68 14.25 -6.00 -7.39
N THR A 69 13.28 -6.91 -7.33
CA THR A 69 12.59 -7.45 -8.50
C THR A 69 11.60 -6.45 -9.08
N ASN A 70 11.22 -6.64 -10.35
CA ASN A 70 10.24 -5.78 -11.03
C ASN A 70 8.88 -5.79 -10.31
N THR A 71 8.47 -6.94 -9.77
CA THR A 71 7.23 -7.09 -8.99
C THR A 71 7.26 -6.23 -7.73
N ASN A 72 8.35 -6.24 -6.97
CA ASN A 72 8.47 -5.47 -5.73
C ASN A 72 8.36 -3.96 -5.99
N LYS A 73 8.93 -3.49 -7.10
CA LYS A 73 8.79 -2.10 -7.55
C LYS A 73 7.36 -1.75 -7.92
N LEU A 74 6.62 -2.63 -8.61
CA LEU A 74 5.28 -2.30 -9.12
C LEU A 74 4.19 -2.29 -8.04
N ILE A 75 4.36 -3.06 -6.97
CA ILE A 75 3.41 -3.13 -5.84
C ILE A 75 2.94 -1.75 -5.34
N PRO A 76 3.82 -0.83 -4.92
CA PRO A 76 3.38 0.46 -4.38
C PRO A 76 2.58 1.29 -5.38
N LEU A 77 2.95 1.25 -6.66
CA LEU A 77 2.24 1.96 -7.71
C LEU A 77 0.84 1.37 -7.93
N PHE A 78 0.75 0.04 -7.98
CA PHE A 78 -0.52 -0.65 -8.14
C PHE A 78 -1.49 -0.34 -7.00
N VAL A 79 -1.03 -0.41 -5.74
CA VAL A 79 -1.84 -0.08 -4.56
C VAL A 79 -2.27 1.39 -4.57
N SER A 80 -1.37 2.30 -4.96
CA SER A 80 -1.68 3.72 -5.04
C SER A 80 -2.76 4.02 -6.07
N VAL A 81 -2.66 3.44 -7.27
CA VAL A 81 -3.63 3.65 -8.36
C VAL A 81 -4.99 3.08 -7.98
N THR A 82 -5.05 1.86 -7.45
CA THR A 82 -6.33 1.26 -7.04
C THR A 82 -6.98 2.06 -5.91
N SER A 83 -6.19 2.55 -4.94
CA SER A 83 -6.71 3.37 -3.84
C SER A 83 -7.28 4.71 -4.34
N LEU A 84 -6.60 5.35 -5.30
CA LEU A 84 -7.08 6.59 -5.92
C LEU A 84 -8.39 6.39 -6.69
N ILE A 85 -8.47 5.34 -7.51
CA ILE A 85 -9.68 5.04 -8.29
C ILE A 85 -10.89 4.88 -7.35
N ILE A 86 -10.70 4.19 -6.24
CA ILE A 86 -11.78 3.90 -5.28
C ILE A 86 -12.20 5.16 -4.52
N VAL A 87 -11.29 6.12 -4.30
CA VAL A 87 -11.63 7.41 -3.70
C VAL A 87 -12.34 8.35 -4.69
N LEU A 88 -11.94 8.34 -5.96
CA LEU A 88 -12.51 9.24 -6.97
C LEU A 88 -13.86 8.77 -7.52
N MET A 89 -14.15 7.46 -7.47
CA MET A 89 -15.46 6.94 -7.83
C MET A 89 -16.45 7.07 -6.67
N PRO A 90 -17.77 7.23 -6.95
CA PRO A 90 -18.80 7.13 -5.92
C PRO A 90 -18.71 5.75 -5.27
N THR A 91 -18.24 5.71 -4.02
CA THR A 91 -17.94 4.48 -3.31
C THR A 91 -19.23 3.71 -3.01
N THR A 92 -19.38 2.57 -3.66
CA THR A 92 -20.33 1.53 -3.23
C THR A 92 -19.62 0.59 -2.25
N ASP A 93 -20.38 -0.02 -1.34
CA ASP A 93 -19.84 -1.00 -0.37
C ASP A 93 -19.05 -2.12 -1.07
N PHE A 94 -19.48 -2.51 -2.28
CA PHE A 94 -18.80 -3.48 -3.13
C PHE A 94 -17.37 -3.06 -3.51
N LEU A 95 -17.17 -1.81 -3.95
CA LEU A 95 -15.84 -1.32 -4.33
C LEU A 95 -14.88 -1.26 -3.14
N ASN A 96 -15.38 -0.92 -1.95
CA ASN A 96 -14.59 -0.95 -0.72
C ASN A 96 -14.16 -2.39 -0.35
N ILE A 97 -15.05 -3.39 -0.52
CA ILE A 97 -14.70 -4.81 -0.29
C ILE A 97 -13.61 -5.26 -1.28
N VAL A 98 -13.75 -4.93 -2.55
CA VAL A 98 -12.72 -5.24 -3.56
C VAL A 98 -11.38 -4.57 -3.21
N ALA A 99 -11.41 -3.32 -2.75
CA ALA A 99 -10.23 -2.60 -2.25
C ALA A 99 -9.51 -3.38 -1.15
N LEU A 100 -10.26 -3.89 -0.18
CA LEU A 100 -9.73 -4.64 0.95
C LEU A 100 -9.07 -5.93 0.51
N VAL A 101 -9.72 -6.70 -0.37
CA VAL A 101 -9.16 -7.96 -0.88
C VAL A 101 -7.85 -7.71 -1.62
N ILE A 102 -7.81 -6.69 -2.50
CA ILE A 102 -6.60 -6.34 -3.26
C ILE A 102 -5.47 -5.91 -2.31
N ASN A 103 -5.76 -5.03 -1.35
CA ASN A 103 -4.75 -4.56 -0.41
C ASN A 103 -4.23 -5.70 0.47
N LEU A 104 -5.09 -6.63 0.89
CA LEU A 104 -4.72 -7.79 1.72
C LEU A 104 -3.77 -8.72 0.97
N ILE A 105 -4.12 -9.11 -0.26
CA ILE A 105 -3.26 -9.93 -1.13
C ILE A 105 -1.90 -9.26 -1.31
N THR A 106 -1.90 -7.95 -1.54
CA THR A 106 -0.68 -7.19 -1.77
C THR A 106 0.19 -7.06 -0.52
N ALA A 107 -0.42 -6.94 0.66
CA ALA A 107 0.27 -6.99 1.95
C ALA A 107 0.99 -8.33 2.15
N PHE A 108 0.29 -9.45 1.90
CA PHE A 108 0.90 -10.79 1.99
C PHE A 108 2.06 -10.97 1.00
N LEU A 109 1.93 -10.51 -0.24
CA LEU A 109 3.02 -10.54 -1.22
C LEU A 109 4.22 -9.72 -0.75
N THR A 110 3.99 -8.51 -0.25
CA THR A 110 5.05 -7.62 0.25
C THR A 110 5.75 -8.22 1.47
N ALA A 111 4.99 -8.79 2.40
CA ALA A 111 5.53 -9.50 3.56
C ALA A 111 6.41 -10.68 3.13
N LYS A 112 5.92 -11.51 2.18
CA LYS A 112 6.72 -12.61 1.62
C LYS A 112 8.03 -12.10 1.00
N PHE A 113 8.01 -11.00 0.26
CA PHE A 113 9.23 -10.39 -0.29
C PHE A 113 10.18 -9.91 0.82
N LEU A 114 9.66 -9.29 1.88
CA LEU A 114 10.46 -8.85 3.01
C LEU A 114 11.12 -10.02 3.74
N PHE A 115 10.39 -11.10 4.02
CA PHE A 115 10.92 -12.26 4.76
C PHE A 115 11.84 -13.17 3.93
N ASN A 116 11.67 -13.19 2.60
CA ASN A 116 12.55 -13.96 1.70
C ASN A 116 13.83 -13.21 1.28
N GLN A 117 14.03 -11.94 1.67
CA GLN A 117 15.22 -11.14 1.34
C GLN A 117 16.44 -11.44 2.25
N LYS A 118 16.70 -12.73 2.52
CA LYS A 118 17.92 -13.18 3.24
C LYS A 118 19.19 -12.92 2.42
#